data_AF-A0A1J3J4K7-F1
#
_entry.id   AF-A0A1J3J4K7-F1
#
_cell.length_a   1.000
_cell.length_b   1.000
_cell.length_c   1.000
_cell.angle_alpha   90.00
_cell.angle_beta   90.00
_cell.angle_gamma   90.00
#
_symmetry.space_group_name_H-M   'P 1'
#
loop_
_entity.id
_entity.type
_entity.pdbx_description
1 polymer ?
#
loop_
_entity_poly.entity_id
_entity_poly.type
_entity_poly.pdbx_seq_one_letter_code
_entity_poly.pdbx_strand_id
1 'polypeptide(L)'
;LRTAKNGQYVKVTGVVTCGNVPLESSFHRVPRCVYTSTCLYEYRGWGSKPANASHRHFTWGLKSAERHVVDFYISDFQSGLRALVKTGNGAKVTPVVDDSVVIDFKPGSEQTSPDFVRWLGQKNLSNDEQVMRLKEGYIKEGSTVSVIGVVQRNENVLMIVPMTEPLAAGWQWSKCTFPASLEGIVLRCEDSSNVDAIPV
;
A
#
# COMPACT_ATOMS: atom_id res chain seq x y z
N LEU A 1 9.76 -0.52 21.82
CA LEU A 1 10.95 0.25 21.37
C LEU A 1 11.99 0.61 22.46
N ARG A 2 11.62 0.74 23.73
CA ARG A 2 12.48 1.29 24.81
C ARG A 2 13.83 0.59 24.98
N THR A 3 13.85 -0.74 24.91
CA THR A 3 15.03 -1.59 25.13
C THR A 3 15.82 -1.93 23.87
N ALA A 4 15.34 -1.54 22.69
CA ALA A 4 15.96 -1.92 21.42
C ALA A 4 17.31 -1.22 21.22
N LYS A 5 18.34 -1.97 20.82
CA LYS A 5 19.66 -1.44 20.50
C LYS A 5 19.71 -0.88 19.07
N ASN A 6 20.68 -0.01 18.81
CA ASN A 6 20.97 0.46 17.45
C ASN A 6 21.35 -0.75 16.56
N GLY A 7 20.79 -0.84 15.36
CA GLY A 7 21.00 -1.97 14.44
C GLY A 7 20.12 -3.19 14.72
N GLN A 8 19.24 -3.16 15.72
CA GLN A 8 18.36 -4.28 16.04
C GLN A 8 17.10 -4.30 15.17
N TYR A 9 16.74 -5.48 14.66
CA TYR A 9 15.45 -5.73 14.01
C TYR A 9 14.30 -5.59 14.99
N VAL A 10 13.27 -4.84 14.61
CA VAL A 10 12.06 -4.65 15.42
C VAL A 10 10.80 -4.77 14.58
N LYS A 11 9.75 -5.29 15.20
CA LYS A 11 8.36 -5.11 14.78
C LYS A 11 7.71 -4.13 15.74
N VAL A 12 7.14 -3.05 15.21
CA VAL A 12 6.45 -2.01 15.98
C VAL A 12 5.03 -1.91 15.48
N THR A 13 4.07 -1.98 16.40
CA THR A 13 2.65 -1.77 16.08
C THR A 13 2.18 -0.49 16.76
N GLY A 14 1.50 0.37 16.02
CA GLY A 14 1.16 1.70 16.52
C GLY A 14 0.35 2.53 15.55
N VAL A 15 0.02 3.74 16.00
CA VAL A 15 -0.72 4.73 15.19
C VAL A 15 0.24 5.49 14.30
N VAL A 16 -0.16 5.66 13.05
CA VAL A 16 0.55 6.46 12.05
C VAL A 16 0.26 7.94 12.22
N THR A 17 1.29 8.75 12.11
CA THR A 17 1.20 10.22 12.00
C THR A 17 1.99 10.68 10.77
N CYS A 18 1.39 11.53 9.95
CA CYS A 18 2.04 12.02 8.74
C CYS A 18 3.28 12.86 9.09
N GLY A 19 4.29 12.81 8.22
CA GLY A 19 5.40 13.76 8.23
C GLY A 19 4.99 15.12 7.65
N ASN A 20 5.99 15.91 7.25
CA ASN A 20 5.77 17.26 6.70
C ASN A 20 5.07 17.26 5.34
N VAL A 21 5.23 16.20 4.55
CA VAL A 21 4.67 16.07 3.20
C VAL A 21 3.75 14.84 3.14
N PRO A 22 2.46 14.99 3.45
CA PRO A 22 1.50 13.90 3.30
C PRO A 22 1.24 13.57 1.83
N LEU A 23 0.87 12.32 1.55
CA LEU A 23 0.32 11.90 0.27
C LEU A 23 -1.19 12.15 0.20
N GLU A 24 -1.67 12.17 -1.04
CA GLU A 24 -3.08 12.14 -1.40
C GLU A 24 -3.33 10.88 -2.25
N SER A 25 -4.45 10.19 -2.01
CA SER A 25 -4.83 9.02 -2.82
C SER A 25 -5.18 9.44 -4.26
N SER A 26 -5.00 8.56 -5.24
CA SER A 26 -5.06 8.95 -6.65
C SER A 26 -6.49 9.19 -7.15
N PHE A 27 -7.44 8.34 -6.75
CA PHE A 27 -8.81 8.39 -7.26
C PHE A 27 -9.77 9.07 -6.29
N HIS A 28 -9.90 8.56 -5.05
CA HIS A 28 -10.77 9.17 -4.04
C HIS A 28 -10.22 10.46 -3.43
N ARG A 29 -8.97 10.84 -3.74
CA ARG A 29 -8.32 12.06 -3.23
C ARG A 29 -8.32 12.13 -1.70
N VAL A 30 -8.11 11.00 -1.05
CA VAL A 30 -8.05 10.95 0.42
C VAL A 30 -6.78 11.68 0.87
N PRO A 31 -6.89 12.76 1.65
CA PRO A 31 -5.73 13.53 2.08
C PRO A 31 -5.06 12.87 3.29
N ARG A 32 -3.81 13.25 3.56
CA ARG A 32 -3.05 12.84 4.75
C ARG A 32 -2.83 11.33 4.81
N CYS A 33 -2.36 10.79 3.69
CA CYS A 33 -1.92 9.40 3.58
C CYS A 33 -0.39 9.30 3.74
N VAL A 34 0.08 8.17 4.27
CA VAL A 34 1.51 7.83 4.32
C VAL A 34 1.89 6.78 3.28
N TYR A 35 0.90 6.04 2.81
CA TYR A 35 1.00 5.05 1.75
C TYR A 35 -0.23 5.16 0.85
N THR A 36 -0.02 5.06 -0.46
CA THR A 36 -1.09 4.98 -1.46
C THR A 36 -0.74 3.92 -2.49
N SER A 37 -1.75 3.19 -2.95
CA SER A 37 -1.69 2.12 -3.94
C SER A 37 -2.84 2.31 -4.90
N THR A 38 -2.56 2.31 -6.19
CA THR A 38 -3.58 2.40 -7.23
C THR A 38 -3.23 1.43 -8.34
N CYS A 39 -4.06 0.41 -8.48
CA CYS A 39 -3.89 -0.66 -9.45
C CYS A 39 -5.08 -0.69 -10.41
N LEU A 40 -4.83 -0.55 -11.70
CA LEU A 40 -5.83 -0.69 -12.75
C LEU A 40 -5.72 -2.08 -13.38
N TYR A 41 -6.83 -2.82 -13.31
CA TYR A 41 -6.98 -4.13 -13.94
C TYR A 41 -7.93 -4.06 -15.11
N GLU A 42 -7.65 -4.86 -16.13
CA GLU A 42 -8.54 -5.04 -17.28
C GLU A 42 -8.93 -6.50 -17.39
N TYR A 43 -10.18 -6.75 -17.76
CA TYR A 43 -10.68 -8.09 -18.02
C TYR A 43 -10.51 -8.46 -19.48
N ARG A 44 -9.85 -9.59 -19.75
CA ARG A 44 -9.68 -10.10 -21.12
C ARG A 44 -10.79 -11.05 -21.52
N GLY A 45 -11.76 -10.58 -22.29
CA GLY A 45 -12.73 -11.42 -23.02
C GLY A 45 -12.18 -12.00 -24.34
N TRP A 46 -13.02 -12.72 -25.08
CA TRP A 46 -12.71 -13.13 -26.45
C TRP A 46 -12.43 -11.92 -27.35
N GLY A 47 -11.39 -11.98 -28.18
CA GLY A 47 -11.04 -10.91 -29.12
C GLY A 47 -10.49 -9.61 -28.49
N SER A 48 -10.42 -9.53 -27.16
CA SER A 48 -9.88 -8.36 -26.44
C SER A 48 -8.35 -8.38 -26.36
N LYS A 49 -7.75 -7.19 -26.24
CA LYS A 49 -6.29 -7.03 -26.16
C LYS A 49 -5.80 -7.47 -24.77
N PRO A 50 -4.64 -8.15 -24.67
CA PRO A 50 -4.04 -8.44 -23.38
C PRO A 50 -3.52 -7.15 -22.72
N ALA A 51 -3.56 -7.12 -21.39
CA ALA A 51 -3.08 -5.99 -20.58
C ALA A 51 -1.55 -6.07 -20.38
N ASN A 52 -1.00 -7.28 -20.43
CA ASN A 52 0.42 -7.58 -20.37
C ASN A 52 0.71 -8.91 -21.08
N ALA A 53 1.99 -9.23 -21.29
CA ALA A 53 2.41 -10.41 -22.07
C ALA A 53 1.92 -11.75 -21.49
N SER A 54 1.64 -11.83 -20.18
CA SER A 54 1.18 -13.03 -19.50
C SER A 54 -0.34 -13.08 -19.27
N HIS A 55 -1.10 -12.09 -19.75
CA HIS A 55 -2.54 -11.99 -19.51
C HIS A 55 -3.31 -13.08 -20.26
N ARG A 56 -4.02 -13.98 -19.55
CA ARG A 56 -4.80 -15.08 -20.15
C ARG A 56 -6.24 -14.66 -20.46
N HIS A 57 -6.90 -15.37 -21.39
CA HIS A 57 -8.32 -15.16 -21.64
C HIS A 57 -9.15 -15.47 -20.39
N PHE A 58 -10.23 -14.71 -20.21
CA PHE A 58 -11.17 -14.77 -19.09
C PHE A 58 -10.56 -14.50 -17.72
N THR A 59 -9.44 -13.78 -17.67
CA THR A 59 -8.78 -13.38 -16.43
C THR A 59 -8.69 -11.87 -16.30
N TRP A 60 -8.32 -11.41 -15.10
CA TRP A 60 -7.99 -10.01 -14.84
C TRP A 60 -6.49 -9.82 -14.97
N GLY A 61 -6.08 -8.84 -15.78
CA GLY A 61 -4.69 -8.50 -16.01
C GLY A 61 -4.39 -7.12 -15.44
N LEU A 62 -3.27 -7.01 -14.73
CA LEU A 62 -2.78 -5.71 -14.27
C LEU A 62 -2.24 -4.93 -15.47
N LYS A 63 -2.80 -3.73 -15.71
CA LYS A 63 -2.36 -2.80 -16.77
C LYS A 63 -1.43 -1.73 -16.21
N SER A 64 -1.80 -1.13 -15.07
CA SER A 64 -0.99 -0.11 -14.40
C SER A 64 -1.03 -0.32 -12.89
N ALA A 65 0.10 -0.10 -12.23
CA ALA A 65 0.19 -0.08 -10.79
C ALA A 65 1.10 1.07 -10.35
N GLU A 66 0.58 1.92 -9.50
CA GLU A 66 1.33 3.00 -8.87
C GLU A 66 1.26 2.84 -7.36
N ARG A 67 2.41 2.86 -6.70
CA ARG A 67 2.51 2.78 -5.25
C ARG A 67 3.47 3.83 -4.74
N HIS A 68 3.02 4.61 -3.77
CA HIS A 68 3.80 5.68 -3.18
C HIS A 68 3.82 5.53 -1.67
N VAL A 69 4.96 5.86 -1.07
CA VAL A 69 5.17 5.87 0.37
C VAL A 69 6.05 7.06 0.71
N VAL A 70 5.74 7.73 1.81
CA VAL A 70 6.51 8.87 2.34
C VAL A 70 6.99 8.56 3.73
N ASP A 71 8.02 9.28 4.18
CA ASP A 71 8.45 9.23 5.58
C ASP A 71 7.29 9.59 6.51
N PHE A 72 7.09 8.81 7.56
CA PHE A 72 6.02 9.01 8.53
C PHE A 72 6.48 8.66 9.93
N TYR A 73 5.72 9.08 10.94
CA TYR A 73 5.97 8.69 12.31
C TYR A 73 5.03 7.58 12.75
N ILE A 74 5.55 6.66 13.55
CA ILE A 74 4.77 5.63 14.24
C ILE A 74 4.87 5.83 15.75
N SER A 75 3.73 5.81 16.42
CA SER A 75 3.64 5.86 17.88
C SER A 75 3.34 4.46 18.42
N ASP A 76 4.35 3.82 19.01
CA ASP A 76 4.28 2.45 19.53
C ASP A 76 3.30 2.36 20.71
N PHE A 77 2.28 1.50 20.60
CA PHE A 77 1.30 1.31 21.66
C PHE A 77 1.90 0.79 22.96
N GLN A 78 2.93 -0.07 22.87
CA GLN A 78 3.48 -0.72 24.05
C GLN A 78 4.40 0.21 24.84
N SER A 79 5.22 1.00 24.15
CA SER A 79 6.22 1.85 24.80
C SER A 79 5.84 3.32 24.87
N GLY A 80 4.80 3.76 24.16
CA GLY A 80 4.42 5.17 24.02
C GLY A 80 5.47 6.02 23.27
N LEU A 81 6.52 5.39 22.73
CA LEU A 81 7.58 6.09 22.01
C LEU A 81 7.17 6.34 20.57
N ARG A 82 7.52 7.53 20.08
CA ARG A 82 7.39 7.90 18.67
C ARG A 82 8.70 7.63 17.94
N ALA A 83 8.64 6.92 16.83
CA ALA A 83 9.76 6.68 15.93
C ALA A 83 9.46 7.24 14.54
N LEU A 84 10.48 7.75 13.87
CA LEU A 84 10.42 8.14 12.47
C LEU A 84 10.70 6.93 11.58
N VAL A 85 9.77 6.57 10.73
CA VAL A 85 9.95 5.51 9.72
C VAL A 85 10.45 6.16 8.44
N LYS A 86 11.63 5.71 7.99
CA LYS A 86 12.31 6.21 6.79
C LYS A 86 12.00 5.33 5.59
N THR A 87 11.03 5.76 4.79
CA THR A 87 10.46 5.04 3.64
C THR A 87 10.54 5.83 2.34
N GLY A 88 10.71 7.15 2.41
CA GLY A 88 10.84 8.04 1.25
C GLY A 88 12.25 8.05 0.65
N ASN A 89 12.36 8.49 -0.60
CA ASN A 89 13.62 8.70 -1.33
C ASN A 89 14.40 7.41 -1.69
N GLY A 90 13.72 6.44 -2.32
CA GLY A 90 14.35 5.24 -2.90
C GLY A 90 14.56 4.07 -1.94
N ALA A 91 14.09 4.19 -0.68
CA ALA A 91 14.06 3.06 0.23
C ALA A 91 13.11 1.97 -0.30
N LYS A 92 13.55 0.71 -0.24
CA LYS A 92 12.69 -0.42 -0.57
C LYS A 92 11.63 -0.59 0.52
N VAL A 93 10.38 -0.70 0.11
CA VAL A 93 9.25 -0.91 1.02
C VAL A 93 8.41 -2.04 0.45
N THR A 94 8.09 -3.01 1.30
CA THR A 94 7.17 -4.09 0.99
C THR A 94 5.85 -3.83 1.71
N PRO A 95 4.87 -3.20 1.05
CA PRO A 95 3.55 -3.00 1.62
C PRO A 95 2.78 -4.31 1.65
N VAL A 96 2.24 -4.66 2.81
CA VAL A 96 1.28 -5.73 3.04
C VAL A 96 -0.04 -5.06 3.40
N VAL A 97 -0.63 -4.40 2.40
CA VAL A 97 -1.86 -3.65 2.51
C VAL A 97 -2.85 -4.24 1.52
N ASP A 98 -4.06 -4.55 1.98
CA ASP A 98 -5.13 -5.00 1.10
C ASP A 98 -5.68 -3.78 0.34
N ASP A 99 -5.68 -3.84 -1.00
CA ASP A 99 -6.33 -2.83 -1.83
C ASP A 99 -7.86 -3.03 -1.73
N SER A 100 -8.47 -2.36 -0.74
CA SER A 100 -9.86 -2.60 -0.31
C SER A 100 -10.90 -1.88 -1.15
N VAL A 101 -10.56 -0.77 -1.81
CA VAL A 101 -11.51 0.00 -2.60
C VAL A 101 -11.51 -0.50 -4.03
N VAL A 102 -12.53 -1.27 -4.39
CA VAL A 102 -12.69 -1.84 -5.72
C VAL A 102 -13.84 -1.13 -6.44
N ILE A 103 -13.54 -0.51 -7.58
CA ILE A 103 -14.56 0.06 -8.47
C ILE A 103 -14.51 -0.65 -9.80
N ASP A 104 -15.65 -1.21 -10.21
CA ASP A 104 -15.83 -1.90 -11.49
C ASP A 104 -16.47 -0.95 -12.51
N PHE A 105 -15.83 -0.85 -13.68
CA PHE A 105 -16.27 -0.02 -14.80
C PHE A 105 -16.57 -0.91 -15.99
N LYS A 106 -17.77 -0.73 -16.56
CA LYS A 106 -18.20 -1.46 -17.76
C LYS A 106 -18.11 -0.54 -18.98
N PRO A 107 -17.77 -1.08 -20.16
CA PRO A 107 -17.79 -0.29 -21.38
C PRO A 107 -19.19 0.29 -21.61
N GLY A 108 -19.27 1.55 -22.03
CA GLY A 108 -20.53 2.27 -22.26
C GLY A 108 -21.15 2.92 -21.02
N SER A 109 -20.60 2.74 -19.81
CA SER A 109 -21.05 3.44 -18.59
C SER A 109 -20.32 4.78 -18.37
N GLU A 110 -19.79 5.40 -19.43
CA GLU A 110 -18.96 6.61 -19.36
C GLU A 110 -19.70 7.79 -18.74
N GLN A 111 -21.00 7.92 -19.01
CA GLN A 111 -21.87 8.94 -18.42
C GLN A 111 -22.14 8.69 -16.93
N THR A 112 -22.00 7.44 -16.46
CA THR A 112 -22.25 7.04 -15.06
C THR A 112 -21.05 7.33 -14.17
N SER A 113 -19.83 7.40 -14.73
CA SER A 113 -18.58 7.57 -13.96
C SER A 113 -17.64 8.60 -14.59
N PRO A 114 -18.03 9.89 -14.66
CA PRO A 114 -17.22 10.95 -15.29
C PRO A 114 -15.86 11.15 -14.59
N ASP A 115 -15.78 10.94 -13.27
CA ASP A 115 -14.53 11.04 -12.51
C ASP A 115 -13.49 10.00 -12.94
N PHE A 116 -13.93 8.82 -13.35
CA PHE A 116 -13.06 7.76 -13.85
C PHE A 116 -12.46 8.09 -15.20
N VAL A 117 -13.26 8.59 -16.15
CA VAL A 117 -12.77 9.02 -17.47
C VAL A 117 -11.76 10.16 -17.31
N ARG A 118 -12.05 11.12 -16.43
CA ARG A 118 -11.11 12.19 -16.09
C ARG A 118 -9.81 11.65 -15.49
N TRP A 119 -9.90 10.70 -14.56
CA TRP A 119 -8.72 10.08 -13.95
C TRP A 119 -7.87 9.31 -14.97
N LEU A 120 -8.49 8.53 -15.87
CA LEU A 120 -7.79 7.86 -16.97
C LEU A 120 -7.03 8.85 -17.85
N GLY A 121 -7.68 9.97 -18.21
CA GLY A 121 -7.06 11.04 -19.00
C GLY A 121 -5.86 11.67 -18.30
N GLN A 122 -5.93 11.90 -16.98
CA GLN A 122 -4.80 12.41 -16.20
C GLN A 122 -3.60 11.44 -16.17
N LYS A 123 -3.86 10.14 -16.31
CA LYS A 123 -2.85 9.07 -16.32
C LYS A 123 -2.38 8.68 -17.72
N ASN A 124 -2.87 9.36 -18.78
CA ASN A 124 -2.65 8.98 -20.17
C ASN A 124 -3.01 7.52 -20.47
N LEU A 125 -4.04 6.99 -19.79
CA LEU A 125 -4.55 5.65 -20.00
C LEU A 125 -5.75 5.68 -20.95
N SER A 126 -5.77 4.75 -21.90
CA SER A 126 -6.89 4.63 -22.84
C SER A 126 -8.12 4.06 -22.14
N ASN A 127 -9.29 4.61 -22.46
CA ASN A 127 -10.58 4.00 -22.16
C ASN A 127 -10.92 3.00 -23.28
N ASP A 128 -10.31 1.82 -23.22
CA ASP A 128 -10.61 0.75 -24.17
C ASP A 128 -12.02 0.17 -23.88
N GLU A 129 -12.67 -0.47 -24.86
CA GLU A 129 -13.98 -1.14 -24.70
C GLU A 129 -13.97 -2.35 -23.74
N GLN A 130 -12.93 -2.48 -22.91
CA GLN A 130 -12.75 -3.58 -21.96
C GLN A 130 -13.37 -3.22 -20.62
N VAL A 131 -13.79 -4.25 -19.87
CA VAL A 131 -14.22 -4.06 -18.48
C VAL A 131 -12.97 -3.76 -17.64
N MET A 132 -13.00 -2.64 -16.92
CA MET A 132 -11.90 -2.21 -16.07
C MET A 132 -12.27 -2.32 -14.60
N ARG A 133 -11.27 -2.55 -13.76
CA ARG A 133 -11.40 -2.58 -12.31
C ARG A 133 -10.28 -1.77 -11.70
N LEU A 134 -10.64 -0.68 -11.05
CA LEU A 134 -9.71 0.10 -10.25
C LEU A 134 -9.68 -0.45 -8.84
N LYS A 135 -8.49 -0.76 -8.34
CA LYS A 135 -8.26 -1.06 -6.93
C LYS A 135 -7.41 0.04 -6.32
N GLU A 136 -7.93 0.67 -5.28
CA GLU A 136 -7.21 1.69 -4.51
C GLU A 136 -7.03 1.21 -3.07
N GLY A 137 -5.82 1.39 -2.56
CA GLY A 137 -5.46 1.13 -1.17
C GLY A 137 -4.71 2.34 -0.62
N TYR A 138 -4.92 2.66 0.65
CA TYR A 138 -4.18 3.73 1.31
C TYR A 138 -4.05 3.47 2.80
N ILE A 139 -3.02 4.06 3.41
CA ILE A 139 -2.89 4.15 4.87
C ILE A 139 -2.98 5.62 5.22
N LYS A 140 -4.00 5.98 5.99
CA LYS A 140 -4.25 7.34 6.44
C LYS A 140 -3.55 7.57 7.77
N GLU A 141 -3.26 8.83 8.06
CA GLU A 141 -2.96 9.24 9.43
C GLU A 141 -4.08 8.80 10.40
N GLY A 142 -3.67 8.31 11.57
CA GLY A 142 -4.58 7.74 12.56
C GLY A 142 -4.78 6.23 12.41
N SER A 143 -4.46 5.64 11.25
CA SER A 143 -4.55 4.19 11.06
C SER A 143 -3.54 3.42 11.91
N THR A 144 -3.92 2.21 12.32
CA THR A 144 -3.05 1.28 13.03
C THR A 144 -2.24 0.46 12.03
N VAL A 145 -0.92 0.51 12.18
CA VAL A 145 0.00 -0.24 11.32
C VAL A 145 1.02 -1.01 12.14
N SER A 146 1.50 -2.10 11.55
CA SER A 146 2.67 -2.85 11.99
C SER A 146 3.82 -2.59 11.01
N VAL A 147 4.93 -2.05 11.52
CA VAL A 147 6.16 -1.77 10.76
C VAL A 147 7.26 -2.72 11.19
N ILE A 148 7.95 -3.33 10.24
CA ILE A 148 9.14 -4.14 10.48
C ILE A 148 10.33 -3.46 9.80
N GLY A 149 11.41 -3.25 10.56
CA GLY A 149 12.63 -2.64 10.07
C GLY A 149 13.75 -2.69 11.12
N VAL A 150 14.82 -1.95 10.86
CA VAL A 150 15.98 -1.85 11.76
C VAL A 150 15.89 -0.55 12.56
N VAL A 151 16.12 -0.63 13.87
CA VAL A 151 16.21 0.56 14.72
C VAL A 151 17.51 1.28 14.44
N GLN A 152 17.41 2.57 14.11
CA GLN A 152 18.54 3.48 14.08
C GLN A 152 18.34 4.61 15.11
N ARG A 153 19.33 4.86 15.96
CA ARG A 153 19.32 5.96 16.93
C ARG A 153 20.37 7.00 16.53
N ASN A 154 19.93 8.17 16.11
CA ASN A 154 20.81 9.31 15.81
C ASN A 154 20.46 10.48 16.72
N GLU A 155 21.41 10.97 17.53
CA GLU A 155 21.36 12.28 18.22
C GLU A 155 19.98 12.66 18.82
N ASN A 156 19.29 11.69 19.45
CA ASN A 156 17.95 11.75 20.08
C ASN A 156 16.72 11.44 19.22
N VAL A 157 16.88 11.20 17.91
CA VAL A 157 15.79 10.71 17.05
C VAL A 157 15.86 9.19 16.96
N LEU A 158 14.74 8.55 17.33
CA LEU A 158 14.53 7.12 17.11
C LEU A 158 13.97 6.92 15.71
N MET A 159 14.68 6.18 14.87
CA MET A 159 14.32 5.90 13.49
C MET A 159 14.14 4.40 13.26
N ILE A 160 13.29 4.06 12.31
CA ILE A 160 13.15 2.73 11.72
C ILE A 160 13.52 2.84 10.26
N VAL A 161 14.56 2.14 9.86
CA VAL A 161 15.14 2.18 8.50
C VAL A 161 14.96 0.84 7.79
N PRO A 162 15.03 0.80 6.45
CA PRO A 162 14.95 -0.45 5.69
C PRO A 162 16.00 -1.45 6.13
N MET A 163 15.60 -2.72 6.11
CA MET A 163 16.50 -3.84 6.36
C MET A 163 17.47 -3.99 5.18
N THR A 164 18.75 -4.17 5.50
CA THR A 164 19.80 -4.41 4.50
C THR A 164 19.74 -5.82 3.91
N GLU A 165 19.25 -6.79 4.70
CA GLU A 165 19.06 -8.17 4.28
C GLU A 165 17.56 -8.47 4.14
N PRO A 166 17.13 -9.18 3.08
CA PRO A 166 15.74 -9.56 2.92
C PRO A 166 15.32 -10.54 4.01
N LEU A 167 14.15 -10.30 4.62
CA LEU A 167 13.54 -11.28 5.50
C LEU A 167 12.92 -12.39 4.65
N ALA A 168 13.40 -13.62 4.85
CA ALA A 168 12.71 -14.80 4.36
C ALA A 168 11.45 -15.02 5.20
N ALA A 169 10.27 -14.78 4.62
CA ALA A 169 9.03 -15.27 5.21
C ALA A 169 9.05 -16.80 5.10
N GLY A 170 9.13 -17.49 6.25
CA GLY A 170 9.15 -18.94 6.31
C GLY A 170 7.90 -19.57 5.69
N TRP A 171 8.02 -20.84 5.32
CA TRP A 171 6.94 -21.58 4.68
C TRP A 171 5.81 -21.92 5.67
N GLN A 172 4.57 -21.47 5.41
CA GLN A 172 3.38 -21.87 6.17
C GLN A 172 2.40 -22.64 5.27
N TRP A 173 2.49 -23.97 5.30
CA TRP A 173 1.63 -24.89 4.51
C TRP A 173 0.14 -24.71 4.80
N SER A 174 -0.23 -24.37 6.05
CA SER A 174 -1.63 -24.21 6.46
C SER A 174 -2.34 -23.01 5.82
N LYS A 175 -1.60 -22.05 5.25
CA LYS A 175 -2.15 -20.85 4.61
C LYS A 175 -1.81 -20.73 3.12
N CYS A 176 -1.17 -21.73 2.51
CA CYS A 176 -0.73 -21.71 1.11
C CYS A 176 0.03 -20.42 0.71
N THR A 177 0.82 -19.85 1.63
CA THR A 177 1.62 -18.66 1.36
C THR A 177 2.96 -19.07 0.76
N PHE A 178 3.25 -18.62 -0.46
CA PHE A 178 4.54 -18.83 -1.11
C PHE A 178 5.68 -18.15 -0.35
N PRO A 179 6.92 -18.68 -0.40
CA PRO A 179 8.07 -18.04 0.19
C PRO A 179 8.28 -16.69 -0.50
N ALA A 180 8.07 -15.62 0.25
CA ALA A 180 8.29 -14.26 -0.20
C ALA A 180 9.52 -13.71 0.53
N SER A 181 10.51 -13.24 -0.23
CA SER A 181 11.57 -12.39 0.33
C SER A 181 10.98 -10.99 0.53
N LEU A 182 10.78 -10.60 1.77
CA LEU A 182 10.35 -9.24 2.12
C LEU A 182 11.60 -8.38 2.20
N GLU A 183 11.71 -7.40 1.30
CA GLU A 183 12.86 -6.52 1.24
C GLU A 183 12.54 -5.12 1.81
N GLY A 184 13.51 -4.53 2.51
CA GLY A 184 13.41 -3.17 3.02
C GLY A 184 12.52 -3.03 4.24
N ILE A 185 11.58 -2.06 4.25
CA ILE A 185 10.60 -1.90 5.35
C ILE A 185 9.32 -2.66 5.03
N VAL A 186 8.86 -3.51 5.94
CA VAL A 186 7.54 -4.15 5.80
C VAL A 186 6.50 -3.28 6.48
N LEU A 187 5.50 -2.84 5.71
CA LEU A 187 4.41 -2.00 6.19
C LEU A 187 3.10 -2.76 6.09
N ARG A 188 2.50 -3.13 7.22
CA ARG A 188 1.22 -3.84 7.28
C ARG A 188 0.16 -2.94 7.91
N CYS A 189 -0.98 -2.78 7.25
CA CYS A 189 -2.15 -2.17 7.86
C CYS A 189 -2.92 -3.24 8.65
N GLU A 190 -3.24 -2.99 9.92
CA GLU A 190 -4.07 -3.92 10.71
C GLU A 190 -5.58 -3.63 10.55
N ASP A 191 -5.95 -2.42 10.11
CA ASP A 191 -7.34 -1.98 9.98
C ASP A 191 -7.93 -2.29 8.57
N SER A 192 -7.76 -3.51 8.06
CA SER A 192 -8.44 -3.93 6.81
C SER A 192 -9.88 -4.43 7.03
N SER A 193 -10.41 -4.35 8.26
CA SER A 193 -11.81 -4.67 8.56
C SER A 193 -12.70 -3.42 8.47
N ASN A 194 -13.56 -3.41 7.44
CA ASN A 194 -14.82 -2.66 7.29
C ASN A 194 -14.96 -1.34 8.08
N VAL A 195 -15.05 -0.24 7.33
CA VAL A 195 -15.35 1.13 7.80
C VAL A 195 -16.75 1.29 8.44
N ASP A 196 -17.50 0.22 8.70
CA ASP A 196 -18.83 0.26 9.32
C ASP A 196 -18.85 -0.32 10.74
N ALA A 197 -18.09 0.28 11.64
CA ALA A 197 -18.36 0.13 13.08
C ALA A 197 -18.20 1.49 13.75
N ILE A 198 -19.31 2.23 13.82
CA ILE A 198 -19.48 3.36 14.74
C ILE A 198 -19.48 2.76 16.16
N PRO A 199 -18.53 3.11 17.05
CA PRO A 199 -18.64 2.71 18.44
C PRO A 199 -19.76 3.54 19.10
N VAL A 200 -20.77 2.83 19.62
CA VAL A 200 -21.81 3.35 20.52
C VAL A 200 -21.25 3.46 21.94
#